data_AF-A0A090EA99-F1
#
_entry.id   AF-A0A090EA99-F1
#
_cell.length_a   1.000
_cell.length_b   1.000
_cell.length_c   1.000
_cell.angle_alpha   90.00
_cell.angle_beta   90.00
_cell.angle_gamma   90.00
#
_symmetry.space_group_name_H-M   'P 1'
#
loop_
_entity.id
_entity.type
_entity.pdbx_description
1 polymer ?
#
loop_
_entity_poly.entity_id
_entity_poly.type
_entity_poly.pdbx_seq_one_letter_code
_entity_poly.pdbx_strand_id
1 'polypeptide(L)' 'MSTLFLFAGAVLMFGCVGRRLYLEMTGSWSPFESHVIASWIAFIGAILFVIGILLGAAPVTTFTHN' A
#
# COMPACT_ATOMS: atom_id res chain seq x y z
N MET A 1 -15.59 0.19 -3.87
CA MET A 1 -14.71 1.31 -3.49
C MET A 1 -13.56 0.86 -2.61
N SER A 2 -13.79 0.10 -1.53
CA SER A 2 -12.74 -0.48 -0.67
C SER A 2 -11.70 -1.35 -1.40
N THR A 3 -12.12 -2.16 -2.36
CA THR A 3 -11.24 -3.05 -3.15
C THR A 3 -10.16 -2.31 -3.95
N LEU A 4 -10.46 -1.11 -4.45
CA LEU A 4 -9.47 -0.27 -5.15
C LEU A 4 -8.36 0.21 -4.21
N PHE A 5 -8.72 0.62 -2.99
CA PHE A 5 -7.76 1.04 -1.96
C PHE A 5 -6.87 -0.11 -1.49
N LEU A 6 -7.46 -1.30 -1.30
CA LEU A 6 -6.72 -2.52 -0.97
C LEU A 6 -5.73 -2.90 -2.08
N PHE A 7 -6.18 -2.88 -3.34
CA PHE A 7 -5.34 -3.23 -4.47
C PHE A 7 -4.21 -2.22 -4.69
N ALA A 8 -4.51 -0.91 -4.65
CA ALA A 8 -3.50 0.13 -4.76
C ALA A 8 -2.47 0.07 -3.62
N GLY A 9 -2.93 -0.16 -2.37
CA GLY A 9 -2.04 -0.35 -1.22
C GLY A 9 -1.11 -1.55 -1.41
N ALA A 10 -1.65 -2.70 -1.86
CA ALA A 10 -0.88 -3.90 -2.12
C ALA A 10 0.16 -3.69 -3.24
N VAL A 11 -0.22 -3.08 -4.36
CA VAL A 11 0.68 -2.81 -5.50
C VAL A 11 1.84 -1.91 -5.08
N LEU A 12 1.60 -0.87 -4.29
CA LEU A 12 2.67 0.01 -3.80
C LEU A 12 3.64 -0.74 -2.87
N MET A 13 3.13 -1.61 -2.01
CA MET A 13 3.99 -2.45 -1.15
C MET A 13 4.82 -3.44 -1.95
N PHE A 14 4.22 -4.15 -2.91
CA PHE A 14 4.93 -5.07 -3.80
C PHE A 14 5.94 -4.34 -4.69
N GLY A 15 5.63 -3.13 -5.15
CA GLY A 15 6.54 -2.28 -5.92
C GLY A 15 7.81 -1.91 -5.16
N CYS A 16 7.72 -1.65 -3.85
CA CYS A 16 8.90 -1.43 -3.00
C CYS A 16 9.81 -2.68 -2.93
N VAL A 17 9.21 -3.86 -2.79
CA VAL A 17 9.95 -5.13 -2.77
C VAL A 17 10.60 -5.40 -4.13
N GLY A 18 9.88 -5.19 -5.22
CA GLY A 18 10.40 -5.34 -6.58
C GLY A 18 11.54 -4.37 -6.89
N ARG A 19 11.43 -3.12 -6.45
CA ARG A 19 12.51 -2.13 -6.59
C ARG A 19 13.75 -2.53 -5.81
N ARG A 20 13.60 -3.03 -4.58
CA ARG A 20 14.72 -3.54 -3.78
C ARG A 20 15.42 -4.70 -4.49
N LEU A 21 14.66 -5.66 -4.98
CA LEU A 21 15.19 -6.80 -5.73
C LEU A 21 15.93 -6.34 -7.01
N TYR A 22 15.38 -5.36 -7.72
CA TYR A 22 16.02 -4.79 -8.91
C TYR A 22 17.36 -4.12 -8.60
N LEU A 23 17.43 -3.35 -7.50
CA LEU A 23 18.68 -2.70 -7.06
C LEU A 23 19.72 -3.73 -6.59
N GLU A 24 19.27 -4.82 -5.94
CA GLU A 24 20.10 -5.96 -5.58
C GLU A 24 20.69 -6.66 -6.83
N MET A 25 19.89 -6.82 -7.89
CA MET A 25 20.34 -7.44 -9.15
C MET A 25 21.26 -6.54 -9.98
N THR A 26 21.06 -5.22 -9.95
CA THR A 26 21.81 -4.26 -10.79
C THR A 26 23.04 -3.66 -10.11
N GLY A 27 23.26 -3.93 -8.82
CA GLY A 27 24.42 -3.45 -8.08
C GLY A 27 24.43 -1.94 -7.82
N SER A 28 23.38 -1.22 -8.23
CA SER A 28 23.23 0.23 -8.03
C SER A 28 22.68 0.50 -6.62
N TRP A 29 23.53 0.40 -5.61
CA TRP A 29 23.14 0.68 -4.23
C TRP A 29 23.37 2.16 -3.89
N SER A 30 22.33 2.98 -4.04
CA SER A 30 22.18 4.23 -3.29
C SER A 30 21.36 3.93 -2.04
N PRO A 31 21.98 3.59 -0.88
CA PRO A 31 21.24 3.16 0.31
C PRO A 31 20.31 4.26 0.83
N PHE A 32 20.72 5.52 0.73
CA PHE A 32 19.94 6.63 1.27
C PHE A 32 18.66 6.89 0.46
N GLU A 33 18.79 6.99 -0.87
CA GLU A 33 17.67 7.29 -1.75
C GLU A 33 16.70 6.12 -1.89
N SER A 34 17.23 4.89 -1.88
CA SER A 34 16.40 3.68 -1.88
C SER A 34 15.58 3.56 -0.61
N HIS A 35 16.16 3.77 0.57
CA HIS A 35 15.45 3.65 1.85
C HIS A 35 14.42 4.76 2.05
N VAL A 36 14.77 6.01 1.76
CA VAL A 36 13.86 7.15 1.96
C VAL A 36 12.66 7.06 1.00
N ILE A 37 12.90 6.82 -0.29
CA ILE A 37 11.79 6.73 -1.25
C ILE A 37 10.93 5.49 -0.98
N ALA A 38 11.54 4.35 -0.64
CA ALA A 38 10.78 3.14 -0.32
C ALA A 38 9.95 3.29 0.95
N SER A 39 10.44 4.00 1.97
CA SER A 39 9.69 4.23 3.22
C SER A 39 8.47 5.13 3.00
N TRP A 40 8.61 6.21 2.22
CA TRP A 40 7.47 7.06 1.84
C TRP A 40 6.40 6.29 1.05
N ILE A 41 6.81 5.50 0.06
CA ILE A 41 5.88 4.70 -0.75
C ILE A 41 5.21 3.62 0.08
N ALA A 42 5.96 2.93 0.96
CA ALA A 42 5.40 1.93 1.86
C ALA A 42 4.40 2.54 2.86
N PHE A 43 4.68 3.74 3.36
CA PHE A 43 3.79 4.47 4.25
C PHE A 43 2.46 4.83 3.56
N ILE A 44 2.52 5.36 2.34
CA ILE A 44 1.32 5.66 1.54
C ILE A 44 0.54 4.37 1.23
N GLY A 45 1.22 3.29 0.86
CA GLY A 45 0.61 1.99 0.61
C GLY A 45 -0.11 1.43 1.85
N ALA A 46 0.50 1.57 3.03
CA ALA A 46 -0.11 1.16 4.30
C ALA A 46 -1.37 1.97 4.63
N ILE A 47 -1.34 3.28 4.44
CA ILE A 47 -2.51 4.14 4.64
C ILE A 47 -3.66 3.73 3.72
N LEU A 48 -3.38 3.53 2.43
CA LEU A 48 -4.40 3.10 1.47
C LEU A 48 -4.97 1.73 1.83
N PHE A 49 -4.14 0.81 2.29
CA PHE A 49 -4.59 -0.51 2.72
C PHE A 49 -5.52 -0.42 3.95
N VAL A 50 -5.15 0.38 4.96
CA VAL A 50 -5.97 0.62 6.15
C VAL A 50 -7.30 1.27 5.79
N ILE A 51 -7.30 2.29 4.92
CA ILE A 51 -8.53 2.92 4.42
C ILE A 51 -9.41 1.89 3.70
N GLY A 52 -8.82 1.02 2.87
CA GLY A 52 -9.52 -0.07 2.20
C GLY A 52 -10.18 -1.05 3.17
N ILE A 53 -9.47 -1.44 4.23
CA ILE A 53 -10.00 -2.30 5.30
C ILE A 53 -11.17 -1.59 6.00
N LEU A 54 -11.00 -0.35 6.42
CA LEU A 54 -12.03 0.41 7.13
C LEU A 54 -13.30 0.60 6.29
N LEU A 55 -13.16 0.90 5.00
CA LEU A 55 -14.27 0.99 4.06
C LEU A 55 -14.95 -0.37 3.82
N GLY A 56 -14.18 -1.47 3.84
CA GLY A 56 -14.71 -2.82 3.71
C GLY A 56 -15.40 -3.34 4.98
N ALA A 57 -14.95 -2.87 6.15
CA ALA A 57 -15.49 -3.23 7.45
C ALA A 57 -16.68 -2.36 7.88
N ALA A 58 -16.98 -1.28 7.14
CA ALA A 58 -18.12 -0.43 7.42
C ALA A 58 -19.41 -1.27 7.45
N PRO A 59 -20.10 -1.38 8.59
CA PRO A 59 -21.36 -2.11 8.65
C PRO A 59 -22.36 -1.38 7.76
N VAL A 60 -22.96 -2.11 6.82
CA VAL A 60 -24.16 -1.64 6.13
C VAL A 60 -25.19 -1.38 7.21
N THR A 61 -25.41 -0.12 7.57
CA THR A 61 -26.45 0.27 8.49
C THR A 61 -27.79 -0.08 7.84
N THR A 62 -28.27 -1.29 8.13
CA THR A 62 -29.66 -1.67 7.92
C THR A 62 -30.52 -0.80 8.83
N PHE A 63 -30.86 0.39 8.36
CA PHE A 63 -32.03 1.11 8.84
C PHE A 63 -33.25 0.37 8.28
N THR A 64 -33.69 -0.66 9.00
CA THR A 64 -35.05 -1.19 8.88
C THR A 64 -35.99 -0.11 9.39
N HIS A 65 -36.51 0.69 8.48
CA HIS A 65 -37.62 1.59 8.76
C HIS A 65 -38.87 0.72 8.84
N ASN A 66 -39.31 0.41 10.06
CA ASN A 66 -40.68 -0.05 10.32
C ASN A 66 -41.66 1.12 10.18
#